data_AF-A0A4P7WTZ2-F1
#
_entry.id   AF-A0A4P7WTZ2-F1
#
_cell.length_a   1.000
_cell.length_b   1.000
_cell.length_c   1.000
_cell.angle_alpha   90.00
_cell.angle_beta   90.00
_cell.angle_gamma   90.00
#
_symmetry.space_group_name_H-M   'P 1'
#
loop_
_entity.id
_entity.type
_entity.pdbx_description
1 polymer ?
#
loop_
_entity_poly.entity_id
_entity_poly.type
_entity_poly.pdbx_seq_one_letter_code
_entity_poly.pdbx_strand_id
1 'polypeptide(L)'
;MNKSNYKYGNIIELKINEDVTIDNSLLIKLTYFTHKRPRIGGSTQATATLIVTKDNTLGEINLSVRGIQGKSESEDGLSEEERFRPVLWKGYKFQLAERFGSNYGESIRVIILKDKKYN
;
A
#
# COMPACT_ATOMS: atom_id res chain seq x y z
N MET A 1 -8.99 20.60 1.58
CA MET A 1 -8.27 19.50 0.91
C MET A 1 -9.30 18.54 0.35
N ASN A 2 -9.37 18.43 -0.98
CA ASN A 2 -10.38 17.63 -1.67
C ASN A 2 -10.10 16.14 -1.43
N LYS A 3 -10.97 15.51 -0.62
CA LYS A 3 -11.06 14.05 -0.54
C LYS A 3 -11.68 13.57 -1.85
N SER A 4 -10.86 13.09 -2.77
CA SER A 4 -11.32 12.35 -3.94
C SER A 4 -11.96 11.05 -3.46
N ASN A 5 -13.26 11.10 -3.18
CA ASN A 5 -14.09 9.95 -2.85
C ASN A 5 -14.22 9.09 -4.12
N TYR A 6 -13.25 8.20 -4.35
CA TYR A 6 -13.50 7.08 -5.23
C TYR A 6 -14.60 6.25 -4.57
N LYS A 7 -15.60 5.89 -5.37
CA LYS A 7 -16.89 5.28 -5.00
C LYS A 7 -16.82 4.04 -4.08
N TYR A 8 -15.62 3.58 -3.71
CA TYR A 8 -15.36 2.38 -2.93
C TYR A 8 -14.30 2.52 -1.81
N GLY A 9 -13.48 3.57 -1.72
CA GLY A 9 -12.40 3.68 -0.71
C GLY A 9 -11.76 5.05 -0.55
N ASN A 10 -11.11 5.28 0.60
CA ASN A 10 -10.31 6.48 0.83
C ASN A 10 -8.90 6.27 0.26
N ILE A 11 -8.48 7.12 -0.68
CA ILE A 11 -7.08 7.19 -1.10
C ILE A 11 -6.37 8.20 -0.20
N ILE A 12 -5.36 7.74 0.50
CA ILE A 12 -4.61 8.54 1.48
C ILE A 12 -3.14 8.51 1.09
N GLU A 13 -2.51 9.68 1.11
CA GLU A 13 -1.05 9.77 1.05
C GLU A 13 -0.48 9.56 2.46
N LEU A 14 0.45 8.61 2.58
CA LEU A 14 1.21 8.35 3.79
C LEU A 14 2.64 8.79 3.54
N LYS A 15 3.16 9.65 4.42
CA LYS A 15 4.57 10.05 4.43
C LYS A 15 5.34 9.25 5.46
N ILE A 16 6.63 9.03 5.21
CA ILE A 16 7.48 8.24 6.09
C ILE A 16 7.57 8.88 7.49
N ASN A 17 7.37 8.05 8.50
CA ASN A 17 7.35 8.40 9.92
C ASN A 17 6.29 9.43 10.35
N GLU A 18 5.29 9.71 9.49
CA GLU A 18 4.13 10.53 9.85
C GLU A 18 2.93 9.64 10.21
N ASP A 19 2.30 9.92 11.34
CA ASP A 19 1.09 9.25 11.78
C ASP A 19 -0.15 9.84 11.11
N VAL A 20 -1.01 8.98 10.57
CA VAL A 20 -2.29 9.36 9.94
C VAL A 20 -3.43 8.60 10.59
N THR A 21 -4.45 9.33 11.04
CA THR A 21 -5.65 8.75 11.68
C THR A 21 -6.82 8.66 10.69
N ILE A 22 -7.41 7.49 10.56
CA ILE A 22 -8.56 7.18 9.71
C ILE A 22 -9.76 6.81 10.59
N ASP A 23 -10.91 7.48 10.34
CA ASP A 23 -12.20 7.26 11.00
C ASP A 23 -12.11 7.11 12.54
N ASN A 24 -11.19 7.86 13.17
CA ASN A 24 -10.88 7.88 14.61
C ASN A 24 -10.58 6.51 15.27
N SER A 25 -10.38 5.46 14.47
CA SER A 25 -10.26 4.08 14.95
C SER A 25 -9.03 3.37 14.41
N LEU A 26 -8.41 3.90 13.36
CA LEU A 26 -7.22 3.32 12.73
C LEU A 26 -6.13 4.37 12.63
N LEU A 27 -5.03 4.16 13.35
CA LEU A 27 -3.79 4.91 13.18
C LEU A 27 -2.88 4.15 12.23
N ILE A 28 -2.21 4.85 11.32
CA ILE A 28 -1.33 4.28 10.32
C ILE A 28 -0.06 5.11 10.24
N LYS A 29 1.09 4.44 10.21
CA LYS A 29 2.39 5.07 9.96
C LYS A 29 3.17 4.29 8.92
N LEU A 30 3.62 4.97 7.87
CA LEU A 30 4.61 4.42 6.95
C LEU A 30 5.98 4.46 7.62
N THR A 31 6.69 3.35 7.73
CA THR A 31 7.96 3.30 8.49
C THR A 31 9.17 3.21 7.59
N TYR A 32 9.21 2.25 6.66
CA TYR A 32 10.35 2.05 5.79
C TYR A 32 9.96 1.40 4.47
N PHE A 33 10.89 1.46 3.54
CA PHE A 33 10.79 0.85 2.23
C PHE A 33 11.90 -0.18 2.07
N THR A 34 11.61 -1.26 1.35
CA THR A 34 12.60 -2.23 0.92
C THR A 34 12.45 -2.50 -0.57
N HIS A 35 13.54 -2.91 -1.19
CA HIS A 35 13.54 -3.33 -2.58
C HIS A 35 14.37 -4.60 -2.72
N LYS A 36 13.76 -5.63 -3.27
CA LYS A 36 14.49 -6.84 -3.65
C LYS A 36 15.23 -6.55 -4.96
N ARG A 37 16.57 -6.49 -4.90
CA ARG A 37 17.40 -6.37 -6.10
C ARG A 37 17.12 -7.56 -7.04
N PRO A 38 16.58 -7.31 -8.24
CA PRO A 38 16.29 -8.38 -9.17
C PRO A 38 17.53 -8.79 -9.95
N ARG A 39 17.52 -10.03 -10.45
CA ARG A 39 18.40 -10.43 -11.56
C ARG A 39 17.80 -9.91 -12.86
N ILE A 40 18.61 -9.73 -13.91
CA ILE A 40 18.13 -9.32 -15.23
C ILE A 40 17.03 -10.29 -15.71
N GLY A 41 15.88 -9.77 -16.14
CA GLY A 41 14.72 -10.56 -16.55
C GLY A 41 13.97 -11.27 -15.41
N GLY A 42 14.41 -11.12 -14.16
CA GLY A 42 13.80 -11.75 -12.99
C GLY A 42 12.70 -10.90 -12.34
N SER A 43 11.97 -11.51 -11.41
CA SER A 43 10.93 -10.83 -10.61
C SER A 43 11.53 -9.70 -9.78
N THR A 44 10.90 -8.53 -9.81
CA THR A 44 11.19 -7.38 -8.95
C THR A 44 10.10 -7.23 -7.90
N GLN A 45 10.47 -6.73 -6.72
CA GLN A 45 9.50 -6.36 -5.69
C GLN A 45 10.02 -5.19 -4.89
N ALA A 46 9.22 -4.13 -4.81
CA ALA A 46 9.40 -3.06 -3.84
C ALA A 46 8.29 -3.15 -2.79
N THR A 47 8.62 -2.94 -1.53
CA THR A 47 7.68 -3.07 -0.41
C THR A 47 7.76 -1.82 0.46
N ALA A 48 6.60 -1.29 0.85
CA ALA A 48 6.44 -0.28 1.86
C ALA A 48 5.81 -0.91 3.10
N THR A 49 6.41 -0.67 4.26
CA THR A 49 5.97 -1.23 5.53
C THR A 49 5.16 -0.20 6.29
N LEU A 50 3.97 -0.60 6.73
CA LEU A 50 3.08 0.20 7.56
C LEU A 50 2.98 -0.41 8.95
N ILE A 51 3.05 0.43 9.98
CA ILE A 51 2.56 0.11 11.30
C ILE A 51 1.13 0.62 11.41
N VAL A 52 0.23 -0.26 11.84
CA VAL A 52 -1.19 0.05 12.00
C VAL A 52 -1.61 -0.22 13.44
N THR A 53 -2.46 0.64 13.99
CA THR A 53 -3.02 0.47 15.33
C THR A 53 -4.52 0.66 15.28
N LYS A 54 -5.27 -0.30 15.85
CA LYS A 54 -6.72 -0.25 16.00
C LYS A 54 -7.13 -0.95 17.28
N ASP A 55 -7.97 -0.31 18.08
CA ASP A 55 -8.47 -0.84 19.36
C ASP A 55 -7.33 -1.37 20.26
N ASN A 56 -6.28 -0.56 20.43
CA ASN A 56 -5.02 -0.89 21.15
C ASN A 56 -4.23 -2.09 20.60
N THR A 57 -4.57 -2.62 19.43
CA THR A 57 -3.80 -3.67 18.77
C THR A 57 -2.91 -3.09 17.69
N LEU A 58 -1.61 -3.31 17.84
CA LEU A 58 -0.59 -2.99 16.84
C LEU A 58 -0.49 -4.12 15.81
N GLY A 59 -0.25 -3.77 14.55
CA GLY A 59 0.06 -4.69 13.46
C GLY A 59 1.07 -4.09 12.48
N GLU A 60 1.69 -4.97 11.70
CA GLU A 60 2.55 -4.59 10.59
C GLU A 60 1.91 -5.07 9.28
N ILE A 61 1.85 -4.19 8.28
CA ILE A 61 1.33 -4.48 6.95
C ILE A 61 2.42 -4.17 5.91
N ASN A 62 2.67 -5.13 5.03
CA ASN A 62 3.63 -4.98 3.94
C ASN A 62 2.89 -4.80 2.62
N LEU A 63 2.90 -3.57 2.08
CA LEU A 63 2.30 -3.25 0.79
C LEU A 63 3.37 -3.31 -0.29
N SER A 64 3.16 -4.13 -1.31
CA SER A 64 4.20 -4.38 -2.32
C SER A 64 3.71 -4.08 -3.72
N VAL A 65 4.63 -3.60 -4.54
CA VAL A 65 4.52 -3.54 -6.00
C VAL A 65 5.44 -4.58 -6.62
N ARG A 66 4.90 -5.39 -7.53
CA ARG A 66 5.63 -6.45 -8.25
C ARG A 66 5.82 -6.11 -9.72
N GLY A 67 6.87 -6.67 -10.31
CA GLY A 67 7.17 -6.53 -11.73
C GLY A 67 8.21 -7.51 -12.22
N ILE A 68 8.67 -7.33 -13.45
CA ILE A 68 9.78 -8.07 -14.05
C ILE A 68 10.83 -7.06 -14.51
N GLN A 69 12.10 -7.32 -14.18
CA GLN A 69 13.20 -6.39 -14.48
C GLN A 69 13.35 -6.23 -15.99
N GLY A 70 13.32 -4.99 -16.46
CA GLY A 70 13.46 -4.66 -17.88
C GLY A 70 12.17 -4.80 -18.70
N LYS A 71 11.02 -5.03 -18.04
CA LYS A 71 9.71 -5.04 -18.70
C LYS A 71 8.83 -3.91 -18.17
N SER A 72 8.07 -3.29 -19.07
CA SER A 72 6.99 -2.36 -18.69
C SER A 72 5.77 -3.12 -18.13
N GLU A 73 4.80 -2.37 -17.57
CA GLU A 73 3.57 -2.95 -17.04
C GLU A 73 2.75 -3.71 -18.07
N SER A 74 2.74 -3.24 -19.31
CA SER A 74 2.03 -3.89 -20.41
C SER A 74 2.72 -5.15 -20.92
N GLU A 75 3.98 -5.38 -20.54
CA GLU A 75 4.83 -6.46 -21.08
C GLU A 75 5.12 -7.57 -20.06
N ASP A 76 5.00 -7.29 -18.77
CA ASP A 76 5.33 -8.24 -17.71
C ASP A 76 4.23 -9.27 -17.43
N GLY A 77 3.03 -9.07 -17.98
CA GLY A 77 1.91 -10.02 -17.91
C GLY A 77 1.23 -10.10 -16.55
N LEU A 78 1.55 -9.21 -15.61
CA LEU A 78 0.91 -9.18 -14.29
C LEU A 78 -0.42 -8.41 -14.34
N SER A 79 -1.47 -8.99 -13.77
CA SER A 79 -2.71 -8.28 -13.47
C SER A 79 -2.53 -7.23 -12.37
N GLU A 80 -3.50 -6.33 -12.21
CA GLU A 80 -3.47 -5.31 -11.16
C GLU A 80 -3.43 -5.93 -9.75
N GLU A 81 -4.17 -7.02 -9.51
CA GLU A 81 -4.18 -7.72 -8.22
C GLU A 81 -2.85 -8.45 -7.94
N GLU A 82 -2.16 -8.93 -8.97
CA GLU A 82 -0.83 -9.52 -8.82
C GLU A 82 0.22 -8.45 -8.58
N ARG A 83 0.10 -7.31 -9.26
CA ARG A 83 1.03 -6.18 -9.14
C ARG A 83 0.92 -5.50 -7.79
N PHE A 84 -0.30 -5.17 -7.38
CA PHE A 84 -0.63 -4.44 -6.16
C PHE A 84 -1.49 -5.31 -5.26
N ARG A 85 -0.91 -6.40 -4.75
CA ARG A 85 -1.68 -7.36 -3.95
C ARG A 85 -2.23 -6.69 -2.68
N PRO A 86 -3.56 -6.73 -2.46
CA PRO A 86 -4.14 -6.14 -1.27
C PRO A 86 -3.83 -6.96 -0.02
N VAL A 87 -3.76 -6.28 1.12
CA VAL A 87 -3.59 -6.89 2.44
C VAL A 87 -4.83 -6.61 3.30
N LEU A 88 -5.35 -7.65 3.95
CA LEU A 88 -6.47 -7.55 4.87
C LEU A 88 -5.95 -7.49 6.32
N TRP A 89 -6.44 -6.54 7.09
CA TRP A 89 -6.13 -6.44 8.51
C TRP A 89 -7.29 -5.82 9.29
N LYS A 90 -7.79 -6.54 10.29
CA LYS A 90 -8.88 -6.12 11.21
C LYS A 90 -10.07 -5.41 10.55
N GLY A 91 -10.58 -6.00 9.47
CA GLY A 91 -11.73 -5.47 8.73
C GLY A 91 -11.40 -4.29 7.81
N TYR A 92 -10.12 -4.06 7.50
CA TYR A 92 -9.68 -3.13 6.49
C TYR A 92 -8.92 -3.86 5.38
N LYS A 93 -9.10 -3.41 4.15
CA LYS A 93 -8.30 -3.79 2.99
C LYS A 93 -7.40 -2.62 2.62
N PHE A 94 -6.10 -2.88 2.54
CA PHE A 94 -5.05 -1.94 2.18
C PHE A 94 -4.44 -2.35 0.85
N GLN A 95 -4.24 -1.40 -0.04
CA GLN A 95 -3.63 -1.64 -1.35
C GLN A 95 -2.87 -0.40 -1.79
N LEU A 96 -1.73 -0.56 -2.46
CA LEU A 96 -1.09 0.58 -3.12
C LEU A 96 -2.03 1.09 -4.22
N ALA A 97 -2.18 2.41 -4.31
CA ALA A 97 -2.96 3.04 -5.37
C ALA A 97 -2.22 3.05 -6.71
N GLU A 98 -0.89 3.03 -6.67
CA GLU A 98 -0.01 3.15 -7.82
C GLU A 98 1.39 2.61 -7.49
N ARG A 99 2.26 2.53 -8.52
CA ARG A 99 3.68 2.22 -8.33
C ARG A 99 4.34 3.29 -7.46
N PHE A 100 5.46 2.94 -6.84
CA PHE A 100 6.33 3.95 -6.26
C PHE A 100 6.88 4.84 -7.38
N GLY A 101 6.44 6.10 -7.38
CA GLY A 101 6.91 7.11 -8.34
C GLY A 101 8.23 7.72 -7.90
N SER A 102 8.42 9.00 -8.23
CA SER A 102 9.58 9.81 -7.82
C SER A 102 9.79 9.88 -6.31
N ASN A 103 8.74 9.60 -5.52
CA ASN A 103 8.74 9.75 -4.06
C ASN A 103 9.09 8.45 -3.32
N TYR A 104 9.76 7.49 -4.00
CA TYR A 104 10.20 6.26 -3.35
C TYR A 104 11.12 6.58 -2.16
N GLY A 105 10.80 6.05 -0.98
CA GLY A 105 11.50 6.36 0.27
C GLY A 105 10.88 7.50 1.07
N GLU A 106 9.93 8.24 0.50
CA GLU A 106 9.33 9.42 1.14
C GLU A 106 7.84 9.24 1.40
N SER A 107 7.05 8.90 0.37
CA SER A 107 5.60 8.77 0.50
C SER A 107 5.01 7.71 -0.42
N ILE A 108 3.80 7.26 -0.07
CA ILE A 108 2.98 6.36 -0.89
C ILE A 108 1.52 6.79 -0.87
N ARG A 109 0.77 6.41 -1.91
CA ARG A 109 -0.69 6.52 -1.92
C ARG A 109 -1.30 5.14 -1.71
N VAL A 110 -2.16 5.03 -0.71
CA VAL A 110 -2.80 3.77 -0.28
C VAL A 110 -4.30 3.91 -0.40
N ILE A 111 -4.93 2.92 -1.03
CA ILE A 111 -6.36 2.70 -1.03
C ILE A 111 -6.71 1.94 0.24
N ILE A 112 -7.60 2.51 1.06
CA ILE A 112 -8.08 1.90 2.30
C ILE A 112 -9.60 1.73 2.21
N LEU A 113 -10.03 0.48 2.36
CA LEU A 113 -11.43 0.07 2.30
C LEU A 113 -11.81 -0.54 3.65
N LYS A 114 -12.86 -0.04 4.30
CA LYS A 114 -13.44 -0.71 5.46
C LYS A 114 -14.39 -1.80 4.98
N ASP A 115 -14.15 -3.04 5.38
CA ASP A 115 -15.03 -4.16 5.08
C ASP A 115 -16.33 -4.01 5.88
N LYS A 116 -17.46 -3.86 5.19
CA LYS A 116 -18.77 -3.59 5.81
C LYS A 116 -19.35 -4.81 6.54
N LYS A 117 -18.72 -5.98 6.45
CA LYS A 117 -19.18 -7.22 7.11
C LYS A 117 -18.97 -7.29 8.62
N TYR A 118 -18.32 -6.30 9.25
CA TYR A 118 -18.01 -6.30 10.69
C TYR A 118 -18.67 -5.17 11.49
N ASN A 119 -19.89 -4.75 11.08
CA ASN A 119 -20.75 -3.90 11.91
C ASN A 119 -21.93 -4.71 12.43
#